data_AF-A0A7J6SAH3-F1
#
_entry.id   AF-A0A7J6SAH3-F1
#
_cell.length_a   1.000
_cell.length_b   1.000
_cell.length_c   1.000
_cell.angle_alpha   90.00
_cell.angle_beta   90.00
_cell.angle_gamma   90.00
#
_symmetry.space_group_name_H-M   'P 1'
#
loop_
_entity.id
_entity.type
_entity.pdbx_description
1 polymer ?
#
loop_
_entity_poly.entity_id
_entity_poly.type
_entity_poly.pdbx_seq_one_letter_code
_entity_poly.pdbx_strand_id
1 'polypeptide(L)'
;AVVLTATVVLIRAPTLIEEHGDEARLSMSVSEARVNMSTFSTFAVCMFGLMNQVPSVKVAAEMSRPTTMRRTMSNVIAGVVLTFIYLGMGIAVYLSFLTDTKPNFMQNYSSGDHLILACRIGLTVMLLVAGPMNLLPGLAGFYKALELGAGKGTVDDSPVRNPFFVFCRWIESVVGVDSVLMQYGAPFFSI
;
A
#
# COMPACT_ATOMS: atom_id res chain seq x y z
N ALA A 1 -6.04 5.19 3.88
CA ALA A 1 -5.66 4.50 5.13
C ALA A 1 -4.24 4.88 5.58
N VAL A 2 -3.20 4.74 4.77
CA VAL A 2 -1.80 5.03 5.18
C VAL A 2 -1.59 6.43 5.77
N VAL A 3 -2.09 7.48 5.12
CA VAL A 3 -2.00 8.86 5.65
C VAL A 3 -2.71 9.00 7.00
N LEU A 4 -3.89 8.41 7.14
CA LEU A 4 -4.66 8.40 8.39
C LEU A 4 -3.89 7.68 9.50
N THR A 5 -3.29 6.53 9.20
CA THR A 5 -2.42 5.81 10.14
C THR A 5 -1.22 6.66 10.54
N ALA A 6 -0.59 7.35 9.57
CA ALA A 6 0.53 8.25 9.84
C ALA A 6 0.15 9.40 10.77
N THR A 7 -0.99 10.03 10.53
CA THR A 7 -1.51 11.11 11.39
C THR A 7 -1.79 10.62 12.81
N VAL A 8 -2.46 9.47 12.97
CA VAL A 8 -2.79 8.93 14.29
C VAL A 8 -1.52 8.55 15.06
N VAL A 9 -0.54 7.93 14.39
CA VAL A 9 0.76 7.58 14.99
C VAL A 9 1.49 8.84 15.44
N LEU A 10 1.55 9.88 14.61
CA LEU A 10 2.22 11.13 14.97
C LEU A 10 1.53 11.86 16.14
N ILE A 11 0.20 11.77 16.25
CA ILE A 11 -0.54 12.35 17.38
C ILE A 11 -0.29 11.57 18.69
N ARG A 12 -0.17 10.23 18.60
CA ARG A 12 0.08 9.35 19.76
C ARG A 12 1.54 9.30 20.20
N ALA A 13 2.47 9.60 19.29
CA ALA A 13 3.91 9.58 19.56
C ALA A 13 4.33 10.43 20.79
N PRO A 14 3.95 11.73 20.92
CA PRO A 14 4.40 12.53 22.06
C PRO A 14 3.95 11.97 23.41
N THR A 15 2.72 11.45 23.50
CA THR A 15 2.20 10.87 24.75
C THR A 15 2.95 9.61 25.19
N LEU A 16 3.39 8.78 24.24
CA LEU A 16 4.12 7.54 24.53
C LEU A 16 5.61 7.79 24.77
N ILE A 17 6.18 8.80 24.11
CA ILE A 17 7.56 9.26 24.33
C ILE A 17 7.72 9.85 25.72
N GLU A 18 6.73 10.58 26.23
CA GLU A 18 6.77 11.13 27.59
C GLU A 18 6.73 10.03 28.66
N GLU A 19 6.01 8.94 28.40
CA GLU A 19 5.93 7.76 29.28
C GLU A 19 7.25 6.95 29.33
N HIS A 20 8.02 6.94 28.24
CA HIS A 20 9.29 6.18 28.11
C HIS A 20 10.53 7.09 27.99
N GLY A 21 10.42 8.36 28.38
CA GLY A 21 11.39 9.41 28.03
C GLY A 21 12.83 9.17 28.50
N ASP A 22 13.01 8.52 29.65
CA ASP A 22 14.35 8.24 30.20
C ASP A 22 15.04 7.06 29.48
N GLU A 23 14.29 6.05 29.04
CA GLU A 23 14.81 4.91 28.26
C GLU A 23 15.08 5.28 26.79
N ALA A 24 14.28 6.19 26.24
CA ALA A 24 14.44 6.70 24.88
C ALA A 24 15.75 7.50 24.70
N ARG A 25 16.15 8.28 25.72
CA ARG A 25 17.40 9.05 25.68
C ARG A 25 18.64 8.15 25.77
N LEU A 26 18.54 7.05 26.53
CA LEU A 26 19.62 6.07 26.70
C LEU A 26 19.83 5.20 25.45
N SER A 27 18.75 4.75 24.81
CA SER A 27 18.80 3.93 23.60
C SER A 27 19.29 4.70 22.36
N MET A 28 18.98 6.00 22.25
CA MET A 28 19.47 6.86 21.18
C MET A 28 21.01 7.03 21.20
N SER A 29 21.65 6.80 22.36
CA SER A 29 23.10 6.89 22.53
C SER A 29 23.87 5.62 22.10
N VAL A 30 23.20 4.48 21.87
CA VAL A 30 23.87 3.17 21.71
C VAL A 30 23.28 2.34 20.57
N SER A 31 23.10 2.92 19.39
CA SER A 31 22.83 2.12 18.18
C SER A 31 24.07 2.09 17.28
N GLU A 32 25.03 1.21 17.59
CA GLU A 32 26.03 0.79 16.61
C GLU A 32 25.30 0.16 15.42
N ALA A 33 25.35 0.81 14.26
CA ALA A 33 24.80 0.28 13.01
C ALA A 33 25.64 -0.91 12.53
N ARG A 34 25.41 -2.09 13.09
CA ARG A 34 26.01 -3.34 12.60
C ARG A 34 25.21 -3.83 11.40
N VAL A 35 25.89 -3.95 10.26
CA VAL A 35 25.31 -4.57 9.07
C VAL A 35 25.16 -6.07 9.35
N ASN A 36 23.92 -6.52 9.43
CA ASN A 36 23.55 -7.92 9.63
C ASN A 36 22.56 -8.34 8.53
N MET A 37 22.24 -9.62 8.43
CA MET A 37 21.20 -10.15 7.54
C MET A 37 19.84 -9.45 7.77
N SER A 38 19.59 -8.96 8.99
CA SER A 38 18.42 -8.13 9.31
C SER A 38 18.41 -6.80 8.55
N THR A 39 19.58 -6.18 8.32
CA THR A 39 19.70 -4.95 7.51
C THR A 39 19.25 -5.19 6.06
N PHE A 40 19.56 -6.36 5.50
CA PHE A 40 19.13 -6.74 4.16
C PHE A 40 17.61 -6.97 4.09
N SER A 41 17.03 -7.57 5.13
CA SER A 41 15.56 -7.71 5.26
C SER A 41 14.88 -6.33 5.33
N THR A 42 15.41 -5.41 6.15
CA THR A 42 14.90 -4.03 6.23
C THR A 42 15.00 -3.32 4.89
N PHE A 43 16.10 -3.49 4.15
CA PHE A 43 16.25 -2.95 2.81
C PHE A 43 15.18 -3.47 1.84
N ALA A 44 14.89 -4.77 1.87
CA ALA A 44 13.84 -5.38 1.06
C ALA A 44 12.45 -4.82 1.41
N VAL A 45 12.16 -4.64 2.70
CA VAL A 45 10.91 -4.02 3.17
C VAL A 45 10.80 -2.57 2.71
N CYS A 46 11.90 -1.80 2.78
CA CYS A 46 11.93 -0.42 2.28
C CYS A 46 11.69 -0.36 0.76
N MET A 47 12.31 -1.25 -0.01
CA MET A 47 12.11 -1.35 -1.45
C MET A 47 10.65 -1.66 -1.80
N PHE A 48 10.04 -2.62 -1.09
CA PHE A 48 8.63 -2.96 -1.28
C PHE A 48 7.70 -1.84 -0.85
N GLY A 49 7.98 -1.18 0.28
CA GLY A 49 7.20 -0.05 0.79
C GLY A 49 7.20 1.15 -0.16
N LEU A 50 8.32 1.39 -0.85
CA LEU A 50 8.47 2.49 -1.82
C LEU A 50 8.10 2.10 -3.26
N MET A 51 7.45 0.95 -3.47
CA MET A 51 7.06 0.49 -4.80
C MET A 51 5.88 1.30 -5.38
N ASN A 52 6.20 2.46 -5.97
CA ASN A 52 5.25 3.31 -6.71
C ASN A 52 5.30 3.09 -8.24
N GLN A 53 6.33 2.38 -8.72
CA GLN A 53 6.60 2.19 -10.15
C GLN A 53 5.44 1.49 -10.89
N VAL A 54 4.83 0.48 -10.27
CA VAL A 54 3.77 -0.36 -10.87
C VAL A 54 2.49 0.45 -11.17
N PRO A 55 1.88 1.16 -10.20
CA PRO A 55 0.70 1.98 -10.48
C PRO A 55 1.02 3.20 -11.36
N SER A 56 2.27 3.65 -11.42
CA SER A 56 2.66 4.83 -12.21
C SER A 56 2.29 4.72 -13.69
N VAL A 57 2.29 3.51 -14.26
CA VAL A 57 1.94 3.28 -15.68
C VAL A 57 0.47 3.59 -15.94
N LYS A 58 -0.44 3.18 -15.03
CA LYS A 58 -1.87 3.45 -15.16
C LYS A 58 -2.16 4.94 -15.00
N VAL A 59 -1.55 5.58 -14.00
CA VAL A 59 -1.66 7.03 -13.79
C VAL A 59 -1.14 7.81 -15.00
N ALA A 60 -0.06 7.35 -15.62
CA ALA A 60 0.51 7.94 -16.82
C ALA A 60 -0.36 7.77 -18.07
N ALA A 61 -1.26 6.78 -18.10
CA ALA A 61 -2.22 6.54 -19.18
C ALA A 61 -3.46 7.45 -19.05
N GLU A 62 -3.86 7.80 -17.82
CA GLU A 62 -5.01 8.68 -17.55
C GLU A 62 -4.65 10.19 -17.54
N MET A 63 -3.37 10.54 -17.66
CA MET A 63 -2.94 11.94 -17.74
C MET A 63 -3.43 12.62 -19.02
N SER A 64 -4.08 13.78 -18.89
CA SER A 64 -4.65 14.55 -20.01
C SER A 64 -3.61 15.08 -21.02
N ARG A 65 -2.33 15.17 -20.62
CA ARG A 65 -1.19 15.59 -21.47
C ARG A 65 0.09 14.85 -21.05
N PRO A 66 0.25 13.58 -21.45
CA PRO A 66 1.37 12.78 -21.02
C PRO A 66 2.65 13.19 -21.76
N THR A 67 3.55 13.89 -21.06
CA THR A 67 4.94 14.00 -21.49
C THR A 67 5.82 13.11 -20.62
N THR A 68 6.91 12.60 -21.17
CA THR A 68 7.88 11.77 -20.42
C THR A 68 8.34 12.49 -19.16
N MET A 69 8.64 13.79 -19.27
CA MET A 69 9.03 14.63 -18.14
C MET A 69 7.95 14.72 -17.06
N ARG A 70 6.68 14.94 -17.42
CA ARG A 70 5.57 15.06 -16.44
C ARG A 70 5.27 13.74 -15.74
N ARG A 71 5.35 12.62 -16.46
CA ARG A 71 5.18 11.26 -15.89
C ARG A 71 6.25 10.98 -14.83
N THR A 72 7.52 11.17 -15.20
CA THR A 72 8.65 10.99 -14.28
C THR A 72 8.53 11.92 -13.08
N MET A 73 8.22 13.19 -13.29
CA MET A 73 8.09 14.17 -12.21
C MET A 73 6.97 13.80 -11.23
N SER A 74 5.80 13.36 -11.74
CA SER A 74 4.71 12.89 -10.88
C SER A 74 5.11 11.67 -10.05
N ASN A 75 5.82 10.71 -10.64
CA ASN A 75 6.28 9.52 -9.91
C ASN A 75 7.34 9.88 -8.84
N VAL A 76 8.27 10.76 -9.17
CA VAL A 76 9.30 11.24 -8.24
C VAL A 76 8.67 11.99 -7.07
N ILE A 77 7.75 12.93 -7.32
CA ILE A 77 7.04 13.66 -6.27
C ILE A 77 6.29 12.69 -5.36
N ALA A 78 5.55 11.75 -5.93
CA ALA A 78 4.84 10.72 -5.15
C ALA A 78 5.81 9.89 -4.29
N GLY A 79 6.96 9.47 -4.84
CA GLY A 79 7.99 8.72 -4.12
C GLY A 79 8.63 9.50 -2.98
N VAL A 80 8.91 10.80 -3.19
CA VAL A 80 9.45 11.69 -2.16
C VAL A 80 8.44 11.87 -1.02
N VAL A 81 7.18 12.15 -1.33
CA VAL A 81 6.12 12.30 -0.32
C VAL A 81 5.95 11.01 0.48
N LEU A 82 5.96 9.86 -0.20
CA LEU A 82 5.81 8.56 0.45
C LEU A 82 7.00 8.24 1.37
N THR A 83 8.21 8.60 0.95
CA THR A 83 9.43 8.48 1.78
C THR A 83 9.30 9.29 3.07
N PHE A 84 8.87 10.54 2.99
CA PHE A 84 8.70 11.38 4.19
C PHE A 84 7.64 10.83 5.15
N ILE A 85 6.52 10.33 4.61
CA ILE A 85 5.46 9.72 5.43
C ILE A 85 5.98 8.46 6.14
N TYR A 86 6.65 7.56 5.43
CA TYR A 86 7.17 6.32 6.03
C TYR A 86 8.32 6.59 7.01
N LEU A 87 9.22 7.51 6.69
CA LEU A 87 10.30 7.88 7.61
C LEU A 87 9.75 8.53 8.89
N GLY A 88 8.79 9.45 8.76
CA GLY A 88 8.13 10.07 9.90
C GLY A 88 7.42 9.07 10.80
N MET A 89 6.68 8.12 10.21
CA MET A 89 6.09 7.02 10.98
C MET A 89 7.14 6.12 11.62
N GLY A 90 8.18 5.72 10.88
CA GLY A 90 9.22 4.83 11.39
C GLY A 90 9.95 5.42 12.59
N ILE A 91 10.31 6.72 12.51
CA ILE A 91 10.92 7.45 13.62
C ILE A 91 9.95 7.54 14.81
N ALA A 92 8.70 7.95 14.57
CA ALA A 92 7.71 8.11 15.62
C ALA A 92 7.43 6.81 16.37
N VAL A 93 7.26 5.71 15.64
CA VAL A 93 7.05 4.36 16.20
C VAL A 93 8.28 3.91 16.97
N TYR A 94 9.47 4.05 16.38
CA TYR A 94 10.71 3.65 17.03
C TYR A 94 10.94 4.42 18.32
N LEU A 95 10.69 5.73 18.35
CA LEU A 95 10.81 6.53 19.57
C LEU A 95 9.73 6.19 20.61
N SER A 96 8.57 5.70 20.19
CA SER A 96 7.46 5.35 21.10
C SER A 96 7.65 4.00 21.79
N PHE A 97 8.32 3.03 21.16
CA PHE A 97 8.42 1.65 21.66
C PHE A 97 9.85 1.10 21.73
N LEU A 98 10.82 1.83 21.18
CA LEU A 98 12.26 1.52 21.21
C LEU A 98 12.54 0.08 20.75
N THR A 99 13.22 -0.68 21.59
CA THR A 99 13.68 -2.06 21.32
C THR A 99 12.55 -3.09 21.34
N ASP A 100 11.37 -2.77 21.90
CA ASP A 100 10.21 -3.69 21.94
C ASP A 100 9.28 -3.52 20.73
N THR A 101 9.75 -2.84 19.68
CA THR A 101 8.97 -2.61 18.47
C THR A 101 8.76 -3.92 17.69
N LYS A 102 7.55 -4.48 17.75
CA LYS A 102 7.15 -5.60 16.87
C LYS A 102 7.15 -5.23 15.38
N PRO A 103 7.40 -6.20 14.46
CA PRO A 103 7.37 -5.97 13.01
C PRO A 103 6.05 -5.36 12.51
N ASN A 104 4.93 -5.78 13.09
CA ASN A 104 3.66 -5.07 12.95
C ASN A 104 3.47 -4.15 14.14
N PHE A 105 3.96 -2.92 14.02
CA PHE A 105 3.94 -1.94 15.10
C PHE A 105 2.52 -1.63 15.63
N MET A 106 1.47 -1.86 14.83
CA MET A 106 0.09 -1.71 15.28
C MET A 106 -0.23 -2.62 16.46
N GLN A 107 0.49 -3.74 16.65
CA GLN A 107 0.32 -4.67 17.77
C GLN A 107 0.93 -4.19 19.09
N ASN A 108 1.76 -3.14 19.07
CA ASN A 108 2.34 -2.56 20.29
C ASN A 108 1.34 -1.64 21.01
N TYR A 109 0.34 -1.14 20.29
CA TYR A 109 -0.73 -0.32 20.87
C TYR A 109 -1.78 -1.19 21.59
N SER A 110 -2.24 -0.69 22.73
CA SER A 110 -3.30 -1.32 23.54
C SER A 110 -4.58 -1.54 22.73
N SER A 111 -5.26 -2.67 23.00
CA SER A 111 -6.54 -3.02 22.37
C SER A 111 -7.68 -2.04 22.70
N GLY A 112 -7.54 -1.24 23.76
CA GLY A 112 -8.52 -0.22 24.15
C GLY A 112 -8.46 1.08 23.35
N ASP A 113 -7.44 1.27 22.49
CA ASP A 113 -7.31 2.49 21.71
C ASP A 113 -8.23 2.46 20.47
N HIS A 114 -9.38 3.13 20.58
CA HIS A 114 -10.38 3.21 19.50
C HIS A 114 -9.84 3.87 18.21
N LEU A 115 -8.86 4.79 18.30
CA LEU A 115 -8.27 5.41 17.12
C LEU A 115 -7.40 4.43 16.35
N ILE A 116 -6.60 3.64 17.06
CA ILE A 116 -5.78 2.58 16.46
C ILE A 116 -6.66 1.47 15.91
N LEU A 117 -7.76 1.13 16.58
CA LEU A 117 -8.75 0.19 16.06
C LEU A 117 -9.33 0.66 14.72
N ALA A 118 -9.71 1.95 14.60
CA ALA A 118 -10.17 2.53 13.34
C ALA A 118 -9.11 2.45 12.24
N CYS A 119 -7.84 2.74 12.56
CA CYS A 119 -6.72 2.56 11.63
C CYS A 119 -6.58 1.10 11.16
N ARG A 120 -6.68 0.13 12.09
CA ARG A 120 -6.63 -1.31 11.76
C ARG A 120 -7.75 -1.70 10.79
N ILE A 121 -8.98 -1.29 11.08
CA ILE A 121 -10.13 -1.54 10.20
C ILE A 121 -9.89 -0.91 8.82
N GLY A 122 -9.47 0.35 8.77
CA GLY A 122 -9.18 1.05 7.51
C GLY A 122 -8.09 0.39 6.68
N LEU A 123 -7.03 -0.13 7.33
CA LEU A 123 -5.98 -0.90 6.67
C LEU A 123 -6.49 -2.26 6.17
N THR A 124 -7.30 -2.96 6.95
CA THR A 124 -7.92 -4.23 6.52
C THR A 124 -8.82 -4.02 5.30
N VAL A 125 -9.69 -3.02 5.31
CA VAL A 125 -10.54 -2.69 4.14
C VAL A 125 -9.66 -2.32 2.95
N MET A 126 -8.62 -1.51 3.14
CA MET A 126 -7.68 -1.18 2.07
C MET A 126 -7.03 -2.43 1.47
N LEU A 127 -6.60 -3.40 2.29
CA LEU A 127 -6.00 -4.64 1.81
C LEU A 127 -7.00 -5.52 1.05
N LEU A 128 -8.23 -5.63 1.53
CA LEU A 128 -9.30 -6.36 0.86
C LEU A 128 -9.64 -5.78 -0.52
N VAL A 129 -9.55 -4.46 -0.67
CA VAL A 129 -9.77 -3.77 -1.95
C VAL A 129 -8.54 -3.85 -2.86
N ALA A 130 -7.36 -3.58 -2.31
CA ALA A 130 -6.12 -3.52 -3.05
C ALA A 130 -5.69 -4.89 -3.59
N GLY A 131 -5.97 -5.97 -2.88
CA GLY A 131 -5.64 -7.34 -3.28
C GLY A 131 -6.18 -7.68 -4.68
N PRO A 132 -7.51 -7.74 -4.86
CA PRO A 132 -8.13 -8.03 -6.16
C PRO A 132 -7.78 -7.00 -7.23
N MET A 133 -7.76 -5.70 -6.89
CA MET A 133 -7.46 -4.63 -7.85
C MET A 133 -6.07 -4.76 -8.50
N ASN A 134 -5.11 -5.33 -7.77
CA ASN A 134 -3.76 -5.57 -8.29
C ASN A 134 -3.57 -6.99 -8.82
N LEU A 135 -4.15 -8.01 -8.14
CA LEU A 135 -3.98 -9.42 -8.48
C LEU A 135 -4.67 -9.77 -9.81
N LEU A 136 -5.88 -9.28 -10.05
CA LEU A 136 -6.66 -9.67 -11.23
C LEU A 136 -6.04 -9.15 -12.54
N PRO A 137 -5.66 -7.87 -12.66
CA PRO A 137 -4.93 -7.40 -13.84
C PRO A 137 -3.53 -8.01 -13.95
N GLY A 138 -2.88 -8.26 -12.81
CA GLY A 138 -1.56 -8.91 -12.78
C GLY A 138 -1.60 -10.33 -13.35
N LEU A 139 -2.59 -11.13 -12.95
CA LEU A 139 -2.82 -12.48 -13.49
C LEU A 139 -3.16 -12.43 -14.97
N ALA A 140 -4.04 -11.52 -15.41
CA ALA A 140 -4.38 -11.37 -16.82
C ALA A 140 -3.14 -11.02 -17.68
N GLY A 141 -2.29 -10.09 -17.20
CA GLY A 141 -1.03 -9.75 -17.85
C GLY A 141 -0.05 -10.93 -17.89
N PHE A 142 0.04 -11.69 -16.80
CA PHE A 142 0.90 -12.87 -16.71
C PHE A 142 0.48 -13.98 -17.69
N TYR A 143 -0.82 -14.31 -17.76
CA TYR A 143 -1.31 -15.30 -18.72
C TYR A 143 -1.06 -14.87 -20.17
N LYS A 144 -1.29 -13.59 -20.51
CA LYS A 144 -0.99 -13.06 -21.84
C LYS A 144 0.52 -13.15 -22.18
N ALA A 145 1.39 -12.89 -21.19
CA ALA A 145 2.83 -13.05 -21.38
C ALA A 145 3.24 -14.51 -21.64
N LEU A 146 2.61 -15.48 -20.97
CA LEU A 146 2.83 -16.90 -21.22
C LEU A 146 2.36 -17.33 -22.61
N GLU A 147 1.21 -16.84 -23.07
CA GLU A 147 0.67 -17.16 -24.41
C GLU A 147 1.54 -16.58 -25.53
N LEU A 148 2.06 -15.36 -25.35
CA LEU A 148 3.01 -14.74 -26.26
C LEU A 148 4.35 -15.51 -26.27
N GLY A 149 4.85 -15.90 -25.10
CA GLY A 149 6.07 -16.71 -24.97
C GLY A 149 5.94 -18.13 -25.57
N ALA A 150 4.72 -18.68 -25.58
CA ALA A 150 4.40 -19.96 -26.20
C ALA A 150 4.14 -19.88 -27.72
N GLY A 151 4.23 -18.67 -28.33
CA GLY A 151 4.00 -18.46 -29.76
C GLY A 151 2.54 -18.61 -30.20
N LYS A 152 1.58 -18.58 -29.26
CA LYS A 152 0.15 -18.83 -29.51
C LYS A 152 -0.72 -17.57 -29.49
N GLY A 153 -0.18 -16.42 -29.08
CA GLY A 153 -0.94 -15.16 -28.98
C GLY A 153 -0.67 -14.18 -30.11
N THR A 154 -1.72 -13.61 -30.70
CA THR A 154 -1.65 -12.34 -31.45
C THR A 154 -1.80 -11.17 -30.47
N VAL A 155 -1.17 -10.03 -30.77
CA VAL A 155 -1.36 -8.77 -30.01
C VAL A 155 -2.71 -8.17 -30.40
N ASP A 156 -3.81 -8.89 -30.14
CA ASP A 156 -5.14 -8.30 -30.28
C ASP A 156 -5.54 -7.58 -28.99
N ASP A 157 -6.14 -6.41 -29.19
CA ASP A 157 -6.73 -5.51 -28.20
C ASP A 157 -8.04 -6.10 -27.65
N SER A 158 -7.99 -7.31 -27.10
CA SER A 158 -9.10 -7.78 -26.27
C SER A 158 -9.18 -6.90 -25.02
N PRO A 159 -10.32 -6.23 -24.77
CA PRO A 159 -10.42 -5.29 -23.66
C PRO A 159 -10.21 -6.08 -22.38
N VAL A 160 -9.16 -5.72 -21.62
CA VAL A 160 -8.95 -6.22 -20.27
C VAL A 160 -10.23 -5.90 -19.51
N ARG A 161 -11.05 -6.92 -19.27
CA ARG A 161 -12.36 -6.82 -18.64
C ARG A 161 -12.24 -5.89 -17.44
N ASN A 162 -13.01 -4.80 -17.46
CA ASN A 162 -12.80 -3.64 -16.59
C ASN A 162 -12.51 -4.11 -15.15
N PRO A 163 -11.34 -3.78 -14.56
CA PRO A 163 -10.94 -4.29 -13.26
C PRO A 163 -11.96 -3.99 -12.16
N PHE A 164 -12.76 -2.93 -12.32
CA PHE A 164 -13.90 -2.63 -11.47
C PHE A 164 -14.98 -3.71 -11.52
N PHE A 165 -15.33 -4.21 -12.71
CA PHE A 165 -16.30 -5.28 -12.89
C PHE A 165 -15.84 -6.58 -12.22
N VAL A 166 -14.56 -6.92 -12.36
CA VAL A 166 -14.00 -8.14 -11.75
C VAL A 166 -13.92 -7.99 -10.22
N PHE A 167 -13.61 -6.79 -9.72
CA PHE A 167 -13.65 -6.47 -8.30
C PHE A 167 -15.07 -6.55 -7.71
N CYS A 168 -16.08 -5.97 -8.37
CA CYS A 168 -17.48 -6.10 -7.97
C CYS A 168 -17.89 -7.56 -7.90
N ARG A 169 -17.58 -8.37 -8.93
CA ARG A 169 -17.92 -9.79 -8.94
C ARG A 169 -17.20 -10.61 -7.86
N TRP A 170 -15.99 -10.21 -7.47
CA TRP A 170 -15.28 -10.82 -6.34
C TRP A 170 -15.93 -10.45 -5.01
N ILE A 171 -16.35 -9.20 -4.81
CA ILE A 171 -17.15 -8.79 -3.64
C ILE A 171 -18.44 -9.61 -3.59
N GLU A 172 -19.16 -9.73 -4.70
CA GLU A 172 -20.41 -10.51 -4.76
C GLU A 172 -20.16 -11.98 -4.37
N SER A 173 -19.04 -12.57 -4.83
CA SER A 173 -18.61 -13.94 -4.47
C SER A 173 -18.23 -14.10 -2.99
N VAL A 174 -17.58 -13.10 -2.39
CA VAL A 174 -17.11 -13.15 -0.99
C VAL A 174 -18.23 -12.80 0.00
N VAL A 175 -19.12 -11.88 -0.38
CA VAL A 175 -20.17 -11.33 0.48
C VAL A 175 -21.52 -12.05 0.25
N GLY A 176 -21.68 -12.79 -0.86
CA GLY A 176 -22.90 -13.55 -1.17
C GLY A 176 -24.09 -12.66 -1.54
N VAL A 177 -23.84 -11.47 -2.07
CA VAL A 177 -24.86 -10.46 -2.38
C VAL A 177 -24.79 -10.14 -3.86
N ASP A 178 -25.72 -10.69 -4.66
CA ASP A 178 -25.79 -10.52 -6.12
C ASP A 178 -26.23 -9.11 -6.59
N SER A 179 -26.33 -8.13 -5.69
CA SER A 179 -27.05 -6.88 -5.97
C SER A 179 -26.19 -5.69 -6.40
N VAL A 180 -24.85 -5.78 -6.35
CA VAL A 180 -23.98 -4.61 -6.61
C VAL A 180 -23.97 -4.26 -8.10
N LEU A 181 -23.95 -5.27 -8.99
CA LEU A 181 -24.02 -5.05 -10.43
C LEU A 181 -25.43 -4.71 -10.95
N MET A 182 -26.51 -5.09 -10.24
CA MET A 182 -27.89 -4.76 -10.67
C MET A 182 -28.27 -3.30 -10.41
N GLN A 183 -27.66 -2.63 -9.44
CA GLN A 183 -28.01 -1.24 -9.09
C GLN A 183 -27.39 -0.20 -10.03
N TYR A 184 -26.30 -0.54 -10.73
CA TYR A 184 -25.63 0.31 -11.74
C TYR A 184 -25.94 -0.14 -13.17
N GLY A 185 -27.24 -0.25 -13.47
CA GLY A 185 -27.85 -0.62 -14.74
C GLY A 185 -26.97 -0.50 -15.99
N ALA A 186 -27.02 -1.55 -16.81
CA ALA A 186 -26.28 -1.76 -18.04
C ALA A 186 -26.83 -0.95 -19.25
N PRO A 187 -26.28 0.26 -19.53
CA PRO A 187 -26.13 0.62 -20.94
C PRO A 187 -24.77 1.23 -21.31
N PHE A 188 -23.74 1.17 -20.45
CA PHE A 188 -22.48 1.92 -20.71
C PHE A 188 -21.36 1.16 -21.44
N PHE A 189 -21.55 -0.10 -21.85
CA PHE A 189 -20.51 -0.88 -22.55
C PHE A 189 -21.02 -1.57 -23.82
N SER A 190 -21.55 -0.78 -24.74
CA SER A 190 -21.52 -1.10 -26.17
C SER A 190 -20.66 -0.04 -26.85
N ILE A 191 -19.40 -0.38 -27.09
CA ILE A 191 -18.49 -0.01 -28.19
C ILE A 191 -17.28 -0.92 -28.05
#